data_AF-A0A7H4P582-F1
#
_entry.id   AF-A0A7H4P582-F1
#
_cell.length_a   1.000
_cell.length_b   1.000
_cell.length_c   1.000
_cell.angle_alpha   90.00
_cell.angle_beta   90.00
_cell.angle_gamma   90.00
#
_symmetry.space_group_name_H-M   'P 1'
#
loop_
_entity.id
_entity.type
_entity.pdbx_description
1 polymer ?
#
loop_
_entity_poly.entity_id
_entity_poly.type
_entity_poly.pdbx_seq_one_letter_code
_entity_poly.pdbx_strand_id
1 'polypeptide(L)'
;MTPELRNLPHIASLAFNEPLLLEPAYARVFFCALAGQLGITRLTDTVSGTTLGAEQMAEPLMLFGNEEAGPRPARSYQVMNGIAVLPGCRDPGQ
;
A
#
# COMPACT_ATOMS: atom_id res chain seq x y z
N MET A 1 -15.00 19.38 -5.80
CA MET A 1 -13.78 18.63 -5.40
C MET A 1 -14.02 17.18 -5.78
N THR A 2 -13.64 16.77 -6.98
CA THR A 2 -13.69 15.37 -7.39
C THR A 2 -12.59 14.63 -6.64
N PRO A 3 -12.86 13.55 -5.90
CA PRO A 3 -11.80 12.69 -5.41
C PRO A 3 -11.00 12.25 -6.64
N GLU A 4 -9.73 12.65 -6.71
CA GLU A 4 -8.76 12.12 -7.67
C GLU A 4 -8.99 10.61 -7.76
N LEU A 5 -9.37 10.18 -8.96
CA LEU A 5 -9.92 8.88 -9.25
C LEU A 5 -8.89 7.83 -8.80
N ARG A 6 -9.09 7.24 -7.61
CA ARG A 6 -8.33 6.06 -7.16
C ARG A 6 -8.60 4.96 -8.19
N ASN A 7 -7.78 4.90 -9.24
CA ASN A 7 -7.94 3.94 -10.33
C ASN A 7 -7.37 2.60 -9.87
N LEU A 8 -8.09 1.98 -8.94
CA LEU A 8 -7.77 0.66 -8.38
C LEU A 8 -7.57 -0.40 -9.46
N PRO A 9 -8.37 -0.43 -10.56
CA PRO A 9 -8.11 -1.34 -11.67
C PRO A 9 -6.73 -1.13 -12.30
N HIS A 10 -6.31 0.12 -12.50
CA HIS A 10 -5.00 0.43 -13.06
C HIS A 10 -3.87 0.06 -12.10
N ILE A 11 -4.01 0.37 -10.79
CA ILE A 11 -3.01 0.00 -9.77
C ILE A 11 -2.88 -1.52 -9.67
N ALA A 12 -4.00 -2.24 -9.68
CA ALA A 12 -4.01 -3.71 -9.70
C ALA A 12 -3.31 -4.24 -10.95
N SER A 13 -3.58 -3.65 -12.11
CA SER A 13 -2.93 -4.02 -13.36
C SER A 13 -1.40 -3.85 -13.27
N LEU A 14 -0.90 -2.75 -12.71
CA LEU A 14 0.54 -2.57 -12.52
C LEU A 14 1.11 -3.57 -11.49
N ALA A 15 0.48 -3.65 -10.32
CA ALA A 15 0.97 -4.45 -9.21
C ALA A 15 0.98 -5.96 -9.47
N PHE A 16 0.03 -6.48 -10.25
CA PHE A 16 -0.06 -7.91 -10.56
C PHE A 16 0.68 -8.31 -11.85
N ASN A 17 0.94 -7.38 -12.77
CA ASN A 17 1.58 -7.72 -14.05
C ASN A 17 3.06 -7.28 -14.14
N GLU A 18 3.55 -6.45 -13.21
CA GLU A 18 4.94 -5.97 -13.19
C GLU A 18 5.66 -6.45 -11.91
N PRO A 19 6.91 -6.93 -12.00
CA PRO A 19 7.68 -7.30 -10.82
C PRO A 19 7.98 -6.08 -9.95
N LEU A 20 7.52 -6.11 -8.69
CA LEU A 20 7.78 -5.07 -7.72
C LEU A 20 9.10 -5.33 -6.99
N LEU A 21 9.98 -4.32 -6.91
CA LEU A 21 11.20 -4.39 -6.10
C LEU A 21 10.86 -4.08 -4.63
N LEU A 22 10.18 -5.02 -3.97
CA LEU A 22 9.74 -4.91 -2.59
C LEU A 22 10.16 -6.13 -1.76
N GLU A 23 10.44 -5.88 -0.49
CA GLU A 23 10.64 -6.95 0.49
C GLU A 23 9.31 -7.72 0.69
N PRO A 24 9.35 -9.05 0.88
CA PRO A 24 8.16 -9.89 0.99
C PRO A 24 7.16 -9.42 2.06
N ALA A 25 7.65 -8.91 3.19
CA ALA A 25 6.81 -8.41 4.28
C ALA A 25 5.97 -7.20 3.87
N TYR A 26 6.56 -6.27 3.11
CA TYR A 26 5.87 -5.07 2.61
C TYR A 26 4.90 -5.41 1.48
N ALA A 27 5.30 -6.29 0.57
CA ALA A 27 4.43 -6.79 -0.48
C ALA A 27 3.16 -7.41 0.10
N ARG A 28 3.29 -8.24 1.15
CA ARG A 28 2.15 -8.87 1.83
C ARG A 28 1.14 -7.85 2.34
N VAL A 29 1.60 -6.80 3.04
CA VAL A 29 0.72 -5.73 3.56
C VAL A 29 0.05 -4.97 2.41
N PHE A 30 0.81 -4.60 1.39
CA PHE A 30 0.29 -3.89 0.22
C PHE A 30 -0.79 -4.68 -0.52
N PHE A 31 -0.54 -5.96 -0.81
CA PHE A 31 -1.51 -6.81 -1.51
C PHE A 31 -2.73 -7.13 -0.64
N CYS A 32 -2.59 -7.28 0.68
CA CYS A 32 -3.73 -7.41 1.59
C CYS A 32 -4.63 -6.17 1.55
N ALA A 33 -4.04 -4.97 1.54
CA ALA A 33 -4.77 -3.72 1.45
C ALA A 33 -5.50 -3.59 0.11
N LEU A 34 -4.80 -3.90 -0.99
CA LEU A 34 -5.35 -3.87 -2.33
C LEU A 34 -6.48 -4.89 -2.52
N ALA A 35 -6.30 -6.11 -2.00
CA ALA A 35 -7.31 -7.16 -2.00
C ALA A 35 -8.59 -6.74 -1.28
N GLY A 36 -8.47 -6.11 -0.11
CA GLY A 36 -9.62 -5.57 0.62
C GLY A 36 -10.39 -4.50 -0.16
N GLN A 37 -9.70 -3.66 -0.93
CA GLN A 37 -10.34 -2.66 -1.79
C GLN A 37 -10.98 -3.24 -3.05
N LEU A 38 -10.46 -4.38 -3.55
CA LEU A 38 -10.95 -5.06 -4.75
C LEU A 38 -11.99 -6.17 -4.45
N GLY A 39 -12.28 -6.46 -3.18
CA GLY A 39 -13.16 -7.55 -2.79
C GLY A 39 -12.56 -8.95 -2.98
N ILE A 40 -11.23 -9.05 -3.04
CA ILE A 40 -10.52 -10.33 -3.14
C ILE A 40 -10.50 -10.97 -1.74
N THR A 41 -10.99 -12.21 -1.64
CA THR A 41 -11.15 -12.93 -0.36
C THR A 41 -10.02 -13.92 -0.07
N ARG A 42 -9.13 -14.13 -1.03
CA ARG A 42 -8.03 -15.09 -0.95
C ARG A 42 -6.81 -14.59 -1.71
N LEU A 43 -5.67 -14.54 -1.02
CA LEU A 43 -4.34 -14.33 -1.62
C LEU A 43 -3.46 -15.53 -1.36
N THR A 44 -2.64 -15.90 -2.34
CA THR A 44 -1.64 -16.97 -2.18
C THR A 44 -0.26 -16.37 -2.41
N ASP A 45 0.57 -16.40 -1.37
CA ASP A 45 2.00 -16.12 -1.49
C ASP A 45 2.69 -17.36 -2.07
N THR A 46 3.20 -17.25 -3.29
CA THR A 46 3.89 -18.34 -3.99
C THR A 46 5.31 -18.58 -3.48
N VAL A 47 5.93 -17.59 -2.83
CA VAL A 47 7.27 -17.71 -2.23
C VAL A 47 7.19 -18.49 -0.92
N SER A 48 6.21 -18.16 -0.09
CA SER A 48 6.02 -18.80 1.24
C SER A 48 5.04 -19.97 1.23
N GLY A 49 4.34 -20.22 0.11
CA GLY A 49 3.29 -21.23 -0.01
C GLY A 49 2.05 -20.98 0.86
N THR A 50 1.93 -19.77 1.42
CA THR A 50 0.90 -19.44 2.41
C THR A 50 -0.32 -18.87 1.73
N THR A 51 -1.50 -19.41 2.04
CA THR A 51 -2.78 -18.86 1.60
C THR A 51 -3.36 -18.01 2.72
N LEU A 52 -3.70 -16.75 2.43
CA LEU A 52 -4.35 -15.82 3.34
C LEU A 52 -5.82 -15.69 2.94
N GLY A 53 -6.72 -16.06 3.84
CA GLY A 53 -8.15 -15.76 3.71
C GLY A 53 -8.48 -14.33 4.17
N ALA A 54 -9.72 -13.88 3.94
CA ALA A 54 -10.19 -12.54 4.28
C ALA A 54 -9.83 -12.10 5.72
N GLU A 55 -10.10 -12.95 6.71
CA GLU A 55 -9.78 -12.70 8.12
C GLU A 55 -8.27 -12.57 8.36
N GLN A 56 -7.46 -13.38 7.68
CA GLN A 56 -6.00 -13.39 7.82
C GLN A 56 -5.33 -12.22 7.10
N MET A 57 -6.01 -11.62 6.12
CA MET A 57 -5.56 -10.39 5.47
C MET A 57 -5.82 -9.14 6.32
N ALA A 58 -6.72 -9.22 7.31
CA ALA A 58 -6.98 -8.12 8.23
C ALA A 58 -5.85 -7.92 9.26
N GLU A 59 -5.20 -9.00 9.71
CA GLU A 59 -4.13 -8.95 10.72
C GLU A 59 -2.91 -8.10 10.30
N PRO A 60 -2.34 -8.25 9.09
CA PRO A 60 -1.29 -7.37 8.60
C PRO A 60 -1.74 -5.91 8.47
N LEU A 61 -3.03 -5.67 8.20
CA LEU A 61 -3.56 -4.33 8.03
C LEU A 61 -3.80 -3.64 9.37
N MET A 62 -4.18 -4.38 10.41
CA MET A 62 -4.35 -3.84 11.76
C MET A 62 -3.05 -3.26 12.32
N LEU A 63 -1.91 -3.89 12.02
CA LEU A 63 -0.59 -3.40 12.45
C LEU A 63 -0.27 -2.00 11.89
N PHE A 64 -0.78 -1.67 10.70
CA PHE A 64 -0.62 -0.36 10.06
C PHE A 64 -1.85 0.54 10.21
N GLY A 65 -2.97 -0.01 10.67
CA GLY A 65 -4.25 0.66 10.90
C GLY A 65 -4.39 1.26 12.29
N ASN A 66 -3.33 1.26 13.11
CA ASN A 66 -3.45 1.74 14.48
C ASN A 66 -3.68 3.26 14.50
N GLU A 67 -4.87 3.62 14.97
CA GLU A 67 -5.36 4.96 15.31
C GLU A 67 -4.55 5.63 16.45
N GLU A 68 -3.48 4.99 16.94
CA GLU A 68 -2.47 5.54 17.86
C GLU A 68 -1.44 6.44 17.15
N ALA A 69 -1.76 6.94 15.97
CA ALA A 69 -1.15 8.16 15.48
C ALA A 69 -2.28 9.17 15.33
N GLY A 70 -2.46 10.01 16.36
CA GLY A 70 -3.34 11.18 16.29
C GLY A 70 -3.15 11.90 14.94
N PRO A 71 -4.21 12.56 14.42
CA PRO A 71 -4.46 12.81 13.00
C PRO A 71 -3.14 13.04 12.28
N ARG A 72 -2.60 11.97 11.66
CA ARG A 72 -1.36 12.14 10.89
C ARG A 72 -1.72 13.20 9.87
N PRO A 73 -1.08 14.38 9.88
CA PRO A 73 -1.34 15.34 8.82
C PRO A 73 -1.07 14.57 7.55
N ALA A 74 -2.08 14.48 6.68
CA ALA A 74 -1.93 13.84 5.39
C ALA A 74 -0.68 14.47 4.80
N ARG A 75 0.44 13.73 4.79
CA ARG A 75 1.69 14.23 4.24
C ARG A 75 1.46 14.21 2.74
N SER A 76 0.78 15.24 2.25
CA SER A 76 0.57 15.48 0.84
C SER A 76 1.96 15.65 0.24
N TYR A 77 2.40 14.67 -0.53
CA TYR A 77 3.56 14.82 -1.39
C TYR A 77 3.22 15.87 -2.45
N GLN A 78 4.15 16.75 -2.76
CA GLN A 78 3.98 17.68 -3.88
C GLN A 78 4.51 17.03 -5.14
N VAL A 79 3.75 17.05 -6.23
CA VAL A 79 4.26 16.58 -7.53
C VAL A 79 4.83 17.78 -8.28
N MET A 80 6.16 17.87 -8.41
CA MET A 80 6.84 18.89 -9.20
C MET A 80 7.44 18.23 -10.45
N ASN A 81 7.05 18.69 -11.64
CA ASN A 81 7.53 18.14 -12.93
C ASN A 81 7.37 16.61 -13.06
N GLY A 82 6.30 16.05 -12.48
CA GLY A 82 6.07 14.60 -12.47
C GLY A 82 6.80 13.83 -11.37
N ILE A 83 7.56 14.50 -10.50
CA ILE A 83 8.28 13.89 -9.37
C ILE A 83 7.52 14.14 -8.08
N ALA A 84 7.16 13.08 -7.36
CA ALA A 84 6.56 13.16 -6.03
C ALA A 84 7.61 13.50 -4.97
N VAL A 85 7.52 14.70 -4.39
CA VAL A 85 8.37 15.22 -3.32
C VAL A 85 7.71 14.94 -1.97
N LEU A 86 8.30 14.04 -1.18
CA LEU A 86 7.82 13.71 0.16
C LEU A 86 8.37 14.71 1.20
N PRO A 87 7.51 15.46 1.92
CA PRO A 87 7.96 16.31 3.02
C PRO A 87 8.37 15.41 4.20
N GLY A 88 9.68 15.21 4.39
CA GLY A 88 10.20 14.34 5.44
C GLY A 88 11.60 13.79 5.22
N CYS A 89 12.13 13.86 4.01
CA CYS A 89 13.56 13.63 3.80
C CYS A 89 14.29 14.90 4.26
N ARG A 90 14.56 14.98 5.58
CA ARG A 90 15.50 15.96 6.11
C ARG A 90 16.85 15.62 5.49
N ASP A 91 17.37 16.54 4.69
CA ASP A 91 18.74 16.49 4.18
C ASP A 91 19.68 16.18 5.37
N PRO A 92 20.53 15.14 5.32
CA PRO A 92 21.43 14.80 6.44
C PRO A 92 22.56 15.82 6.65
N GLY A 93 22.38 17.08 6.23
CA GLY A 93 23.38 18.14 6.20
C GLY A 93 22.99 19.47 6.86
N GLN A 94 22.03 19.49 7.79
CA GLN A 94 21.80 20.66 8.68
C GLN A 94 21.56 20.26 10.14
#